data_AF-A0A9R0REK2-F1
#
_entry.id   AF-A0A9R0REK2-F1
#
_cell.length_a   1.000
_cell.length_b   1.000
_cell.length_c   1.000
_cell.angle_alpha   90.00
_cell.angle_beta   90.00
_cell.angle_gamma   90.00
#
_symmetry.space_group_name_H-M   'P 1'
#
loop_
_entity.id
_entity.type
_entity.pdbx_description
1 polymer ?
#
loop_
_entity_poly.entity_id
_entity_poly.type
_entity_poly.pdbx_seq_one_letter_code
_entity_poly.pdbx_strand_id
1 'polypeptide(L)'
;MEEEEKAKERSNRKDHWLCPGIVVKVMSKSLAEKGHHYYKHKGLVKRVIDRYVGEIEMLESNHVVRVDQDELETVVPRIGGLVRIVNGAYRGSNARLLSVDTEKFSAKLRVEKGLYDGRVLEAVEYEDICKIAD
;
A
#
# COMPACT_ATOMS: atom_id res chain seq x y z
N MET A 1 5.41 -9.45 23.85
CA MET A 1 5.67 -8.72 22.60
C MET A 1 5.05 -9.46 21.40
N GLU A 2 5.44 -10.72 21.15
CA GLU A 2 4.88 -11.50 20.03
C GLU A 2 3.36 -11.75 20.15
N GLU A 3 2.86 -12.08 21.34
CA GLU A 3 1.40 -12.25 21.55
C GLU A 3 0.61 -10.95 21.32
N GLU A 4 1.19 -9.82 21.69
CA GLU A 4 0.59 -8.49 21.48
C GLU A 4 0.57 -8.13 19.99
N GLU A 5 1.61 -8.48 19.25
CA GLU A 5 1.64 -8.35 17.78
C GLU A 5 0.62 -9.26 17.12
N LYS A 6 0.49 -10.52 17.56
CA LYS A 6 -0.55 -11.43 17.06
C LYS A 6 -1.96 -10.95 17.38
N ALA A 7 -2.16 -10.30 18.53
CA ALA A 7 -3.45 -9.67 18.87
C ALA A 7 -3.72 -8.46 17.96
N LYS A 8 -2.72 -7.60 17.74
CA LYS A 8 -2.81 -6.45 16.83
C LYS A 8 -3.06 -6.89 15.40
N GLU A 9 -2.36 -7.90 14.91
CA GLU A 9 -2.56 -8.52 13.60
C GLU A 9 -4.02 -8.91 13.40
N ARG A 10 -4.60 -9.69 14.32
CA ARG A 10 -6.02 -10.10 14.25
C ARG A 10 -6.98 -8.92 14.27
N SER A 11 -6.68 -7.88 15.05
CA SER A 11 -7.56 -6.71 15.17
C SER A 11 -7.45 -5.73 13.99
N ASN A 12 -6.27 -5.63 13.37
CA ASN A 12 -5.93 -4.64 12.34
C ASN A 12 -5.97 -5.20 10.93
N ARG A 13 -5.91 -6.53 10.77
CA ARG A 13 -6.17 -7.19 9.50
C ARG A 13 -7.61 -6.93 9.10
N LYS A 14 -7.79 -6.19 8.00
CA LYS A 14 -9.10 -5.94 7.39
C LYS A 14 -9.11 -6.43 5.96
N ASP A 15 -10.31 -6.60 5.44
CA ASP A 15 -10.62 -6.84 4.04
C ASP A 15 -10.35 -5.62 3.14
N HIS A 16 -10.22 -4.42 3.72
CA HIS A 16 -9.87 -3.20 2.99
C HIS A 16 -8.48 -2.68 3.36
N TRP A 17 -7.77 -2.10 2.41
CA TRP A 17 -6.40 -1.59 2.61
C TRP A 17 -6.19 -0.17 2.09
N LEU A 18 -7.08 0.35 1.23
CA LEU A 18 -6.92 1.69 0.68
C LEU A 18 -6.94 2.77 1.77
N CYS A 19 -6.05 3.74 1.61
CA CYS A 19 -6.05 4.98 2.38
C CYS A 19 -5.53 6.15 1.55
N PRO A 20 -5.94 7.40 1.85
CA PRO A 20 -5.41 8.58 1.15
C PRO A 20 -3.88 8.74 1.28
N GLY A 21 -3.27 9.36 0.28
CA GLY A 21 -1.85 9.73 0.29
C GLY A 21 -0.88 8.63 -0.12
N ILE A 22 -1.36 7.48 -0.60
CA ILE A 22 -0.53 6.42 -1.17
C ILE A 22 -0.59 6.40 -2.70
N VAL A 23 0.45 5.87 -3.32
CA VAL A 23 0.51 5.65 -4.77
C VAL A 23 0.15 4.20 -5.07
N VAL A 24 -0.88 3.98 -5.87
CA VAL A 24 -1.36 2.65 -6.30
C VAL A 24 -1.13 2.46 -7.80
N LYS A 25 -1.22 1.22 -8.25
CA LYS A 25 -1.17 0.86 -9.67
C LYS A 25 -2.50 0.25 -10.10
N VAL A 26 -3.05 0.72 -11.22
CA VAL A 26 -4.32 0.20 -11.75
C VAL A 26 -4.08 -1.11 -12.49
N MET A 27 -4.75 -2.17 -12.07
CA MET A 27 -4.60 -3.54 -12.56
C MET A 27 -5.93 -4.18 -12.99
N SER A 28 -6.96 -3.38 -13.29
CA SER A 28 -8.25 -3.87 -13.82
C SER A 28 -8.07 -4.73 -15.07
N LYS A 29 -8.57 -5.98 -15.02
CA LYS A 29 -8.60 -6.91 -16.16
C LYS A 29 -9.42 -6.35 -17.31
N SER A 30 -10.55 -5.70 -17.01
CA SER A 30 -11.45 -5.13 -18.03
C SER A 30 -10.79 -3.99 -18.81
N LEU A 31 -9.95 -3.18 -18.15
CA LEU A 31 -9.15 -2.14 -18.80
C LEU A 31 -8.02 -2.73 -19.63
N ALA A 32 -7.41 -3.83 -19.18
CA ALA A 32 -6.40 -4.55 -19.93
C ALA A 32 -6.96 -5.11 -21.26
N GLU A 33 -8.11 -5.77 -21.20
CA GLU A 33 -8.81 -6.33 -22.38
C GLU A 33 -9.20 -5.26 -23.41
N LYS A 34 -9.52 -4.06 -22.94
CA LYS A 34 -9.86 -2.90 -23.78
C LYS A 34 -8.65 -2.10 -24.26
N GLY A 35 -7.43 -2.46 -23.86
CA GLY A 35 -6.22 -1.71 -24.18
C GLY A 35 -6.23 -0.28 -23.62
N HIS A 36 -6.92 -0.05 -22.50
CA HIS A 36 -7.10 1.29 -21.95
C HIS A 36 -5.80 1.83 -21.35
N HIS A 37 -5.51 3.12 -21.55
CA HIS A 37 -4.27 3.79 -21.12
C HIS A 37 -4.10 3.94 -19.60
N TYR A 38 -5.03 3.44 -18.78
CA TYR A 38 -4.86 3.43 -17.32
C TYR A 38 -4.28 2.11 -16.81
N TYR A 39 -4.44 1.02 -17.56
CA TYR A 39 -3.92 -0.28 -17.13
C TYR A 39 -2.40 -0.22 -16.97
N LYS A 40 -1.90 -0.74 -15.84
CA LYS A 40 -0.50 -0.68 -15.39
C LYS A 40 0.07 0.70 -15.09
N HIS A 41 -0.74 1.76 -15.13
CA HIS A 41 -0.31 3.11 -14.78
C HIS A 41 -0.55 3.39 -13.30
N LYS A 42 0.22 4.34 -12.75
CA LYS A 42 0.18 4.70 -11.34
C LYS A 42 -0.68 5.93 -11.09
N GLY A 43 -1.28 5.97 -9.91
CA GLY A 43 -2.09 7.10 -9.48
C GLY A 43 -2.01 7.32 -7.98
N LEU A 44 -2.29 8.55 -7.55
CA LEU A 44 -2.37 8.96 -6.16
C LEU A 44 -3.80 8.79 -5.64
N VAL A 45 -3.96 8.04 -4.56
CA VAL A 45 -5.23 7.96 -3.83
C VAL A 45 -5.49 9.29 -3.14
N LYS A 46 -6.43 10.09 -3.66
CA LYS A 46 -6.85 11.35 -3.03
C LYS A 46 -7.83 11.12 -1.89
N ARG A 47 -8.78 10.23 -2.11
CA ARG A 47 -9.88 9.94 -1.19
C ARG A 47 -10.27 8.47 -1.29
N VAL A 48 -10.88 7.95 -0.23
CA VAL A 48 -11.48 6.61 -0.20
C VAL A 48 -12.95 6.74 0.12
N ILE A 49 -13.79 6.07 -0.66
CA ILE A 49 -15.26 6.03 -0.57
C ILE A 49 -15.64 4.64 -0.08
N ASP A 50 -16.49 4.59 0.95
CA ASP A 50 -16.99 3.36 1.56
C ASP A 50 -15.92 2.32 1.92
N ARG A 51 -14.67 2.76 2.15
CA ARG A 51 -13.47 1.96 2.49
C ARG A 51 -12.81 1.21 1.33
N TYR A 52 -13.51 0.93 0.24
CA TYR A 52 -13.02 0.06 -0.85
C TYR A 52 -12.73 0.80 -2.16
N VAL A 53 -13.36 1.95 -2.42
CA VAL A 53 -13.21 2.65 -3.70
C VAL A 53 -12.29 3.85 -3.56
N GLY A 54 -11.20 3.86 -4.31
CA GLY A 54 -10.26 4.99 -4.37
C GLY A 54 -10.66 6.01 -5.43
N GLU A 55 -10.65 7.31 -5.08
CA GLU A 55 -10.60 8.41 -6.04
C GLU A 55 -9.13 8.66 -6.38
N ILE A 56 -8.72 8.20 -7.57
CA ILE A 56 -7.33 8.10 -8.00
C ILE A 56 -7.02 9.20 -9.01
N GLU A 57 -6.08 10.08 -8.69
CA GLU A 57 -5.48 11.01 -9.66
C GLU A 57 -4.32 10.32 -10.37
N MET A 58 -4.46 10.03 -11.65
CA MET A 58 -3.45 9.36 -12.47
C MET A 58 -2.22 10.25 -12.65
N LEU A 59 -1.03 9.74 -12.32
CA LEU A 59 0.20 10.56 -12.26
C LEU A 59 0.64 11.13 -13.62
N GLU A 60 0.29 10.46 -14.72
CA GLU A 60 0.73 10.86 -16.07
C GLU A 60 -0.27 11.76 -16.80
N SER A 61 -1.56 11.69 -16.46
CA SER A 61 -2.63 12.41 -17.17
C SER A 61 -3.40 13.41 -16.31
N ASN A 62 -3.23 13.36 -14.98
CA ASN A 62 -4.05 14.08 -13.99
C ASN A 62 -5.56 13.73 -14.06
N HIS A 63 -5.93 12.68 -14.81
CA HIS A 63 -7.30 12.20 -14.83
C HIS A 63 -7.68 11.64 -13.46
N VAL A 64 -8.88 11.94 -13.01
CA VAL A 64 -9.43 11.39 -11.76
C VAL A 64 -10.40 10.27 -12.09
N VAL A 65 -10.13 9.08 -11.58
CA VAL A 65 -10.96 7.89 -11.77
C VAL A 65 -11.33 7.26 -10.44
N ARG A 66 -12.48 6.59 -10.39
CA ARG A 66 -12.88 5.78 -9.23
C ARG A 66 -12.63 4.32 -9.55
N VAL A 67 -11.86 3.66 -8.69
CA VAL A 67 -11.41 2.28 -8.90
C VAL A 67 -11.56 1.54 -7.59
N ASP A 68 -12.15 0.35 -7.64
CA ASP A 68 -12.25 -0.54 -6.48
C ASP A 68 -10.85 -1.09 -6.14
N GLN A 69 -10.56 -1.29 -4.86
CA GLN A 69 -9.29 -1.81 -4.39
C GLN A 69 -8.90 -3.16 -5.03
N ASP A 70 -9.87 -3.99 -5.44
CA ASP A 70 -9.60 -5.28 -6.07
C ASP A 70 -9.02 -5.12 -7.48
N GLU A 71 -9.15 -3.94 -8.07
CA GLU A 71 -8.57 -3.57 -9.36
C GLU A 71 -7.30 -2.71 -9.18
N LEU A 72 -6.78 -2.61 -7.96
CA LEU A 72 -5.58 -1.86 -7.61
C LEU A 72 -4.52 -2.80 -7.02
N GLU A 73 -3.26 -2.40 -7.17
CA GLU A 73 -2.10 -3.06 -6.58
C GLU A 73 -1.31 -2.02 -5.77
N THR A 74 -0.77 -2.44 -4.62
CA THR A 74 0.16 -1.62 -3.84
C THR A 74 1.44 -1.36 -4.64
N VAL A 75 2.07 -0.21 -4.43
CA VAL A 75 3.36 0.10 -5.07
C VAL A 75 4.47 0.04 -4.03
N VAL A 76 5.43 -0.86 -4.21
CA VAL A 76 6.65 -0.86 -3.41
C VAL A 76 7.63 0.18 -3.99
N PRO A 77 8.11 1.17 -3.21
CA PRO A 77 9.06 2.17 -3.69
C PRO A 77 10.47 1.59 -3.85
N ARG A 78 11.43 2.41 -4.27
CA ARG A 78 12.85 2.04 -4.21
C ARG A 78 13.28 1.91 -2.75
N ILE A 79 14.32 1.10 -2.49
CA ILE A 79 14.97 1.00 -1.18
C ILE A 79 15.33 2.41 -0.68
N GLY A 80 15.08 2.65 0.61
CA GLY A 80 15.18 3.96 1.25
C GLY A 80 13.92 4.81 1.12
N GLY A 81 12.95 4.44 0.28
CA GLY A 81 11.68 5.13 0.12
C GLY A 81 10.72 4.93 1.29
N LEU A 82 9.77 5.85 1.43
CA LEU A 82 8.74 5.81 2.46
C LEU A 82 7.53 4.99 2.01
N VAL A 83 7.04 4.15 2.92
CA VAL A 83 5.81 3.36 2.76
C VAL A 83 4.86 3.62 3.92
N ARG A 84 3.57 3.48 3.64
CA ARG A 84 2.52 3.29 4.63
C ARG A 84 2.30 1.79 4.77
N ILE A 85 2.23 1.31 6.00
CA ILE A 85 1.73 -0.03 6.29
C ILE A 85 0.21 0.04 6.26
N VAL A 86 -0.40 -0.62 5.27
CA VAL A 86 -1.84 -0.53 4.95
C VAL A 86 -2.66 -1.66 5.58
N ASN A 87 -2.02 -2.72 6.07
CA ASN A 87 -2.68 -3.80 6.80
C ASN A 87 -1.78 -4.44 7.87
N GLY A 88 -2.31 -5.46 8.56
CA GLY A 88 -1.59 -6.20 9.60
C GLY A 88 -1.32 -5.42 10.88
N ALA A 89 -0.48 -5.96 11.76
CA ALA A 89 -0.28 -5.48 13.13
C ALA A 89 0.13 -4.01 13.22
N TYR A 90 0.84 -3.52 12.22
CA TYR A 90 1.40 -2.17 12.13
C TYR A 90 0.61 -1.22 11.22
N ARG A 91 -0.61 -1.61 10.83
CA ARG A 91 -1.50 -0.80 10.00
C ARG A 91 -1.57 0.64 10.49
N GLY A 92 -1.39 1.57 9.56
CA GLY A 92 -1.41 3.01 9.81
C GLY A 92 -0.03 3.62 10.08
N SER A 93 0.99 2.82 10.42
CA SER A 93 2.35 3.32 10.62
C SER A 93 3.04 3.64 9.28
N ASN A 94 3.89 4.67 9.30
CA ASN A 94 4.83 4.92 8.21
C ASN A 94 6.14 4.18 8.50
N ALA A 95 6.82 3.73 7.46
CA ALA A 95 8.09 3.05 7.58
C ALA A 95 8.99 3.34 6.38
N ARG A 96 10.28 3.11 6.55
CA ARG A 96 11.28 3.16 5.48
C ARG A 96 11.60 1.77 4.99
N LEU A 97 11.57 1.59 3.67
CA LEU A 97 11.97 0.33 3.03
C LEU A 97 13.47 0.12 3.14
N LEU A 98 13.92 -0.97 3.74
CA LEU A 98 15.34 -1.31 3.90
C LEU A 98 15.81 -2.32 2.85
N SER A 99 15.01 -3.34 2.58
CA SER A 99 15.29 -4.34 1.54
C SER A 99 14.00 -5.03 1.10
N VAL A 100 14.09 -5.75 -0.01
CA VAL A 100 13.00 -6.56 -0.57
C VAL A 100 13.48 -7.99 -0.77
N ASP A 101 12.62 -8.95 -0.46
CA ASP A 101 12.77 -10.37 -0.77
C ASP A 101 11.71 -10.72 -1.82
N THR A 102 12.15 -10.85 -3.08
CA THR A 102 11.26 -11.11 -4.21
C THR A 102 10.79 -12.56 -4.29
N GLU A 103 11.49 -13.49 -3.65
CA GLU A 103 11.07 -14.90 -3.62
C GLU A 103 9.89 -15.08 -2.66
N LYS A 104 9.90 -14.32 -1.55
CA LYS A 104 8.86 -14.36 -0.52
C LYS A 104 7.82 -13.24 -0.64
N PHE A 105 7.91 -12.39 -1.66
CA PHE A 105 7.04 -11.23 -1.84
C PHE A 105 6.92 -10.36 -0.58
N SER A 106 8.04 -10.16 0.12
CA SER A 106 8.08 -9.45 1.40
C SER A 106 9.21 -8.44 1.47
N ALA A 107 9.12 -7.53 2.44
CA ALA A 107 10.02 -6.42 2.61
C ALA A 107 10.46 -6.27 4.06
N LYS A 108 11.71 -5.85 4.23
CA LYS A 108 12.25 -5.42 5.52
C LYS A 108 12.04 -3.92 5.68
N LEU A 109 11.43 -3.52 6.78
CA LEU A 109 11.05 -2.13 7.04
C LEU A 109 11.62 -1.63 8.37
N ARG A 110 11.82 -0.32 8.46
CA ARG A 110 12.03 0.37 9.75
C ARG A 110 10.90 1.38 9.97
N VAL A 111 10.09 1.17 11.00
CA VAL A 111 9.00 2.09 11.35
C VAL A 111 9.57 3.47 11.67
N GLU A 112 8.95 4.50 11.12
CA GLU A 112 9.30 5.89 11.37
C GLU A 112 8.27 6.55 12.28
N LYS A 113 8.75 7.10 13.40
CA LYS A 113 7.98 7.89 14.36
C LYS A 113 6.80 7.12 14.99
N GLY A 114 6.25 7.69 16.05
CA GLY A 114 5.13 7.09 16.78
C GLY A 114 5.57 5.99 17.75
N LEU A 115 4.63 5.14 18.16
CA LEU A 115 4.81 4.19 19.27
C LEU A 115 5.91 3.16 19.04
N TYR A 116 6.22 2.84 17.78
CA TYR A 116 7.21 1.82 17.41
C TYR A 116 8.41 2.43 16.67
N ASP A 117 8.72 3.69 16.91
CA ASP A 117 9.82 4.38 16.23
C ASP A 117 11.13 3.57 16.30
N GLY A 118 11.78 3.42 15.16
CA GLY A 118 13.02 2.66 15.02
C GLY A 118 12.85 1.13 14.97
N ARG A 119 11.65 0.58 15.20
CA ARG A 119 11.43 -0.87 15.14
C ARG A 119 11.65 -1.40 13.73
N VAL A 120 12.39 -2.51 13.63
CA VAL A 120 12.64 -3.22 12.37
C VAL A 120 11.66 -4.37 12.23
N LEU A 121 10.96 -4.42 11.09
CA LEU A 121 10.05 -5.49 10.69
C LEU A 121 10.74 -6.30 9.60
N GLU A 122 11.00 -7.59 9.84
CA GLU A 122 11.89 -8.38 8.96
C GLU A 122 11.21 -8.85 7.67
N ALA A 123 9.92 -9.19 7.71
CA ALA A 123 9.20 -9.76 6.58
C ALA A 123 7.74 -9.29 6.56
N VAL A 124 7.51 -8.10 6.02
CA VAL A 124 6.16 -7.55 5.78
C VAL A 124 5.78 -7.80 4.33
N GLU A 125 4.62 -8.39 4.07
CA GLU A 125 4.16 -8.73 2.72
C GLU A 125 3.94 -7.47 1.87
N TYR A 126 4.15 -7.58 0.55
CA TYR A 126 3.98 -6.44 -0.36
C TYR A 126 2.54 -5.90 -0.39
N GLU A 127 1.53 -6.75 -0.21
CA GLU A 127 0.13 -6.32 -0.13
C GLU A 127 -0.16 -5.48 1.12
N ASP A 128 0.67 -5.58 2.15
CA ASP A 128 0.49 -4.86 3.41
C ASP A 128 1.23 -3.52 3.44
N ILE A 129 1.99 -3.17 2.40
CA ILE A 129 2.74 -1.92 2.30
C ILE A 129 2.54 -1.18 0.99
N CYS A 130 2.46 0.14 1.04
CA CYS A 130 2.29 0.96 -0.17
C CYS A 130 3.12 2.24 -0.10
N LYS A 131 3.71 2.64 -1.23
CA LYS A 131 4.46 3.89 -1.40
C LYS A 131 3.60 5.07 -0.96
N ILE A 132 4.16 5.95 -0.14
CA ILE A 132 3.57 7.27 0.18
C ILE A 132 3.91 8.25 -0.94
N ALA A 133 2.95 9.10 -1.31
CA ALA A 133 3.22 10.21 -2.21
C ALA A 133 4.07 11.26 -1.49
N ASP A 134 5.20 11.61 -2.11
CA ASP A 134 6.12 12.64 -1.63
C ASP A 134 5.48 14.03 -1.65
#